data_AF-A0A8T2V648-F1
#
_entry.id   AF-A0A8T2V648-F1
#
_cell.length_a   1.000
_cell.length_b   1.000
_cell.length_c   1.000
_cell.angle_alpha   90.00
_cell.angle_beta   90.00
_cell.angle_gamma   90.00
#
_symmetry.space_group_name_H-M   'P 1'
#
loop_
_entity.id
_entity.type
_entity.pdbx_description
1 polymer ?
#
loop_
_entity_poly.entity_id
_entity_poly.type
_entity_poly.pdbx_seq_one_letter_code
_entity_poly.pdbx_strand_id
1 'polypeptide(L)'
;MVFPLEHPYHLVDPSPWPLLGSLGALASTIGAVMYMHSFTGDRALLTLGLGLILYTMFVWWRDVTCESTYEGNHTKAVMFSLAFFWAFLHSSSAPAVEIGAIRPPQGIEVLNPWGIPFLNTLILLLSGAAVTWAHYAILAGSLHHFGFEAAARYRYSVDVVWLFLFASIYWWGGK
;
A
#
# COMPACT_ATOMS: atom_id res chain seq x y z
N MET A 1 -34.00 21.45 2.33
CA MET A 1 -33.61 22.78 2.84
C MET A 1 -32.25 22.59 3.49
N VAL A 2 -31.17 22.97 2.81
CA VAL A 2 -29.79 22.77 3.29
C VAL A 2 -29.40 24.02 4.06
N PHE A 3 -29.05 23.88 5.34
CA PHE A 3 -28.47 24.97 6.12
C PHE A 3 -27.07 25.28 5.60
N PRO A 4 -26.68 26.55 5.41
CA PRO A 4 -25.33 26.87 4.97
C PRO A 4 -24.33 26.50 6.07
N LEU A 5 -23.43 25.56 5.77
CA LEU A 5 -22.30 25.22 6.63
C LEU A 5 -21.27 26.36 6.58
N GLU A 6 -20.82 26.85 7.73
CA GLU A 6 -19.82 27.92 7.84
C GLU A 6 -18.37 27.42 7.63
N HIS A 7 -18.18 26.12 7.37
CA HIS A 7 -16.84 25.51 7.26
C HIS A 7 -16.67 24.69 5.97
N PRO A 8 -15.43 24.60 5.44
CA PRO A 8 -15.12 23.86 4.20
C PRO A 8 -14.95 22.34 4.40
N TYR A 9 -15.25 21.82 5.59
CA TYR A 9 -15.15 20.39 5.91
C TYR A 9 -16.43 19.62 5.57
N HIS A 10 -16.23 18.40 5.10
CA HIS A 10 -17.30 17.48 4.79
C HIS A 10 -17.76 16.71 6.05
N LEU A 11 -19.06 16.71 6.29
CA LEU A 11 -19.70 15.94 7.37
C LEU A 11 -20.24 14.65 6.77
N VAL A 12 -19.54 13.55 7.03
CA VAL A 12 -19.86 12.22 6.49
C VAL A 12 -21.09 11.66 7.21
N ASP A 13 -22.04 11.13 6.44
CA ASP A 13 -23.18 10.41 6.99
C ASP A 13 -22.77 9.09 7.67
N PRO A 14 -23.50 8.62 8.70
CA PRO A 14 -23.19 7.36 9.37
C PRO A 14 -23.17 6.17 8.39
N SER A 15 -22.06 5.42 8.37
CA SER A 15 -21.90 4.25 7.51
C SER A 15 -21.56 2.97 8.31
N PRO A 16 -21.96 1.77 7.82
CA PRO A 16 -21.70 0.51 8.53
C PRO A 16 -20.27 -0.03 8.30
N TRP A 17 -19.50 0.55 7.37
CA TRP A 17 -18.21 0.02 6.92
C TRP A 17 -17.14 -0.06 8.01
N PRO A 18 -16.99 0.92 8.92
CA PRO A 18 -16.04 0.80 10.03
C PRO A 18 -16.30 -0.43 10.93
N LEU A 19 -17.57 -0.77 11.16
CA LEU A 19 -17.95 -1.93 11.96
C LEU A 19 -17.67 -3.24 11.21
N LEU A 20 -18.06 -3.33 9.94
CA LEU A 20 -17.82 -4.53 9.12
C LEU A 20 -16.32 -4.78 8.91
N GLY A 21 -15.53 -3.72 8.72
CA GLY A 21 -14.07 -3.81 8.61
C GLY A 21 -13.42 -4.29 9.90
N SER A 22 -13.86 -3.81 11.06
CA SER A 22 -13.31 -4.27 12.35
C SER A 22 -13.69 -5.72 12.67
N LEU A 23 -14.90 -6.16 12.31
CA LEU A 23 -15.29 -7.57 12.40
C LEU A 23 -14.48 -8.46 11.43
N GLY A 24 -14.22 -8.00 10.22
CA GLY A 24 -13.34 -8.70 9.27
C GLY A 24 -11.90 -8.81 9.78
N ALA A 25 -11.37 -7.76 10.39
CA ALA A 25 -10.05 -7.76 11.03
C ALA A 25 -10.00 -8.76 12.20
N LEU A 26 -11.00 -8.76 13.08
CA LEU A 26 -11.11 -9.70 14.20
C LEU A 26 -11.19 -11.16 13.70
N ALA A 27 -12.02 -11.43 12.69
CA ALA A 27 -12.13 -12.76 12.10
C ALA A 27 -10.80 -13.21 11.47
N SER A 28 -10.08 -12.29 10.83
CA SER A 28 -8.77 -12.56 10.22
C SER A 28 -7.69 -12.86 11.27
N THR A 29 -7.64 -12.11 12.38
CA THR A 29 -6.64 -12.35 13.44
C THR A 29 -6.89 -13.68 14.15
N ILE A 30 -8.16 -13.99 14.48
CA ILE A 30 -8.53 -15.28 15.07
C ILE A 30 -8.23 -16.41 14.08
N GLY A 31 -8.65 -16.26 12.81
CA GLY A 31 -8.38 -17.25 11.76
C GLY A 31 -6.89 -17.51 11.54
N ALA A 32 -6.05 -16.47 11.58
CA ALA A 32 -4.61 -16.60 11.43
C ALA A 32 -3.96 -17.35 12.60
N VAL A 33 -4.37 -17.04 13.84
CA VAL A 33 -3.88 -17.76 15.04
C VAL A 33 -4.31 -19.23 14.99
N MET A 34 -5.56 -19.51 14.61
CA MET A 34 -6.07 -20.87 14.46
C MET A 34 -5.29 -21.66 13.38
N TYR A 35 -4.97 -21.00 12.27
CA TYR A 35 -4.19 -21.58 11.17
C TYR A 35 -2.76 -21.96 11.61
N MET A 36 -2.09 -21.09 12.36
CA MET A 36 -0.73 -21.36 12.86
C MET A 36 -0.66 -22.53 13.86
N HIS A 37 -1.76 -22.81 14.56
CA HIS A 37 -1.83 -23.86 15.60
C HIS A 37 -2.61 -25.11 15.16
N SER A 38 -2.94 -25.24 13.87
CA SER A 38 -3.63 -26.40 13.29
C SER A 38 -5.00 -26.72 13.94
N PHE A 39 -5.79 -25.70 14.30
CA PHE A 39 -7.16 -25.89 14.79
C PHE A 39 -8.15 -26.17 13.66
N THR A 40 -9.24 -26.91 13.95
CA THR A 40 -10.29 -27.20 12.97
C THR A 40 -11.06 -25.94 12.56
N GLY A 41 -11.24 -25.73 11.26
CA GLY A 41 -12.00 -24.58 10.71
C GLY A 41 -11.16 -23.31 10.50
N ASP A 42 -9.86 -23.38 10.77
CA ASP A 42 -8.84 -22.36 10.54
C ASP A 42 -8.92 -21.69 9.15
N ARG A 43 -8.90 -22.49 8.08
CA ARG A 43 -8.85 -21.97 6.70
C ARG A 43 -10.14 -21.23 6.34
N ALA A 44 -11.28 -21.73 6.79
CA ALA A 44 -12.58 -21.12 6.50
C ALA A 44 -12.76 -19.77 7.21
N LEU A 45 -12.35 -19.69 8.49
CA LEU A 45 -12.45 -18.44 9.24
C LEU A 45 -11.47 -17.38 8.70
N LEU A 46 -10.24 -17.79 8.36
CA LEU A 46 -9.24 -16.89 7.78
C LEU A 46 -9.67 -16.36 6.40
N THR A 47 -10.17 -17.23 5.51
CA THR A 47 -10.63 -16.79 4.18
C THR A 47 -11.89 -15.93 4.27
N LEU A 48 -12.80 -16.22 5.21
CA LEU A 48 -13.97 -15.38 5.46
C LEU A 48 -13.56 -14.00 5.99
N GLY A 49 -12.64 -13.93 6.96
CA GLY A 49 -12.14 -12.67 7.50
C GLY A 49 -11.47 -11.80 6.42
N LEU A 50 -10.57 -12.39 5.63
CA LEU A 50 -9.91 -11.70 4.52
C LEU A 50 -10.91 -11.30 3.44
N GLY A 51 -11.88 -12.17 3.12
CA GLY A 51 -12.96 -11.87 2.19
C GLY A 51 -13.84 -10.70 2.65
N LEU A 52 -14.16 -10.64 3.95
CA LEU A 52 -14.93 -9.54 4.54
C LEU A 52 -14.15 -8.22 4.49
N ILE A 53 -12.84 -8.23 4.77
CA ILE A 53 -11.98 -7.04 4.63
C ILE A 53 -11.99 -6.53 3.17
N LEU A 54 -11.76 -7.42 2.20
CA LEU A 54 -11.76 -7.05 0.78
C LEU A 54 -13.12 -6.52 0.33
N TYR A 55 -14.20 -7.15 0.78
CA TYR A 55 -15.57 -6.70 0.51
C TYR A 55 -15.82 -5.30 1.10
N THR A 56 -15.48 -5.08 2.38
CA THR A 56 -15.61 -3.77 3.01
C THR A 56 -14.75 -2.72 2.30
N MET A 57 -13.52 -3.03 1.91
CA MET A 57 -12.67 -2.10 1.15
C MET A 57 -13.32 -1.71 -0.19
N PHE A 58 -13.82 -2.68 -0.95
CA PHE A 58 -14.47 -2.43 -2.23
C PHE A 58 -15.71 -1.53 -2.09
N VAL A 59 -16.61 -1.87 -1.17
CA VAL A 59 -17.88 -1.14 -1.01
C VAL A 59 -17.65 0.23 -0.38
N TRP A 60 -16.71 0.34 0.56
CA TRP A 60 -16.36 1.63 1.16
C TRP A 60 -15.72 2.56 0.12
N TRP A 61 -14.79 2.08 -0.71
CA TRP A 61 -14.22 2.89 -1.79
C TRP A 61 -15.24 3.28 -2.86
N ARG A 62 -16.20 2.40 -3.16
CA ARG A 62 -17.35 2.75 -4.01
C ARG A 62 -18.11 3.94 -3.42
N ASP A 63 -18.45 3.90 -2.14
CA ASP A 63 -19.22 4.95 -1.48
C ASP A 63 -18.47 6.29 -1.45
N VAL A 64 -17.16 6.27 -1.12
CA VAL A 64 -16.30 7.46 -1.20
C VAL A 64 -16.24 8.02 -2.64
N THR A 65 -16.18 7.15 -3.64
CA THR A 65 -16.17 7.58 -5.05
C THR A 65 -17.50 8.23 -5.43
N CYS A 66 -18.63 7.65 -5.01
CA CYS A 66 -19.95 8.20 -5.23
C CYS A 66 -20.13 9.56 -4.56
N GLU A 67 -19.78 9.69 -3.29
CA GLU A 67 -19.84 10.92 -2.50
C GLU A 67 -18.96 12.02 -3.13
N SER A 68 -17.75 11.66 -3.58
CA SER A 68 -16.85 12.61 -4.24
C SER A 68 -17.32 13.10 -5.62
N THR A 69 -17.99 12.23 -6.39
CA THR A 69 -18.34 12.49 -7.81
C THR A 69 -19.73 13.11 -7.94
N TYR A 70 -20.69 12.63 -7.16
CA TYR A 70 -22.09 13.00 -7.29
C TYR A 70 -22.53 14.05 -6.25
N GLU A 71 -21.90 14.09 -5.07
CA GLU A 71 -22.25 15.04 -4.01
C GLU A 71 -21.27 16.21 -3.89
N GLY A 72 -20.04 16.06 -4.40
CA GLY A 72 -19.08 17.16 -4.60
C GLY A 72 -18.37 17.65 -3.34
N ASN A 73 -18.33 16.86 -2.27
CA ASN A 73 -17.90 17.30 -0.95
C ASN A 73 -16.37 17.28 -0.69
N HIS A 74 -15.51 17.05 -1.68
CA HIS A 74 -14.06 16.84 -1.45
C HIS A 74 -13.23 18.13 -1.53
N THR A 75 -12.59 18.52 -0.41
CA THR A 75 -11.56 19.59 -0.34
C THR A 75 -10.15 19.01 -0.13
N LYS A 76 -9.09 19.77 -0.48
CA LYS A 76 -7.69 19.30 -0.76
C LYS A 76 -6.87 18.72 0.41
N ALA A 77 -7.45 18.41 1.57
CA ALA A 77 -6.67 18.09 2.76
C ALA A 77 -6.41 16.58 2.96
N VAL A 78 -5.17 16.28 3.35
CA VAL A 78 -4.63 15.05 3.98
C VAL A 78 -4.03 13.98 3.06
N MET A 79 -2.72 13.69 3.26
CA MET A 79 -2.11 12.35 3.17
C MET A 79 -0.80 12.27 3.99
N PHE A 80 -0.58 11.17 4.72
CA PHE A 80 0.75 10.70 5.14
C PHE A 80 0.75 9.18 5.40
N SER A 81 1.87 8.50 5.14
CA SER A 81 2.24 7.22 5.77
C SER A 81 3.74 6.93 5.57
N LEU A 82 4.51 6.97 6.67
CA LEU A 82 5.92 6.54 6.77
C LEU A 82 6.04 5.59 7.97
N ALA A 83 5.72 4.30 7.75
CA ALA A 83 5.84 3.27 8.80
C ALA A 83 6.82 2.15 8.40
N PHE A 84 6.92 1.83 7.11
CA PHE A 84 7.73 0.69 6.63
C PHE A 84 9.25 0.96 6.57
N PHE A 85 9.68 2.22 6.67
CA PHE A 85 11.08 2.64 6.51
C PHE A 85 12.00 2.22 7.67
N TRP A 86 11.50 2.23 8.92
CA TRP A 86 12.35 2.10 10.11
C TRP A 86 12.78 0.65 10.40
N ALA A 87 11.96 -0.34 10.03
CA ALA A 87 12.23 -1.75 10.32
C ALA A 87 13.41 -2.33 9.51
N PHE A 88 13.60 -1.90 8.26
CA PHE A 88 14.65 -2.43 7.38
C PHE A 88 16.03 -1.80 7.62
N LEU A 89 16.09 -0.49 7.91
CA LEU A 89 17.37 0.18 8.20
C LEU A 89 18.02 -0.36 9.47
N HIS A 90 17.22 -0.73 10.47
CA HIS A 90 17.71 -1.30 11.74
C HIS A 90 18.38 -2.67 11.56
N SER A 91 17.84 -3.54 10.68
CA SER A 91 18.40 -4.90 10.47
C SER A 91 19.62 -4.92 9.54
N SER A 92 19.79 -3.92 8.68
CA SER A 92 20.90 -3.86 7.70
C SER A 92 22.14 -3.13 8.23
N SER A 93 22.04 -2.27 9.24
CA SER A 93 23.19 -1.50 9.74
C SER A 93 24.17 -2.30 10.60
N ALA A 94 23.75 -3.43 11.17
CA ALA A 94 24.61 -4.30 12.00
C ALA A 94 24.15 -5.76 11.89
N PRO A 95 24.77 -6.59 11.04
CA PRO A 95 24.41 -8.01 10.94
C PRO A 95 24.69 -8.72 12.27
N ALA A 96 23.79 -9.60 12.69
CA ALA A 96 23.94 -10.37 13.93
C ALA A 96 25.18 -11.29 13.87
N VAL A 97 25.89 -11.42 14.99
CA VAL A 97 27.10 -12.25 15.14
C VAL A 97 26.83 -13.72 14.78
N GLU A 98 25.60 -14.19 14.97
CA GLU A 98 25.13 -15.55 14.64
C GLU A 98 25.20 -15.89 13.14
N ILE A 99 25.33 -14.89 12.27
CA ILE A 99 25.41 -15.04 10.80
C ILE A 99 26.87 -14.94 10.31
N GLY A 100 27.84 -14.95 11.23
CA GLY A 100 29.27 -14.87 10.91
C GLY A 100 29.76 -13.45 10.62
N ALA A 101 28.95 -12.42 10.90
CA ALA A 101 29.26 -10.99 10.69
C ALA A 101 29.70 -10.63 9.25
N ILE A 102 29.41 -11.49 8.28
CA ILE A 102 29.67 -11.27 6.87
C ILE A 102 28.34 -11.12 6.10
N ARG A 103 28.39 -10.37 5.00
CA ARG A 103 27.28 -10.29 4.04
C ARG A 103 27.83 -10.60 2.65
N PRO A 104 27.11 -11.40 1.84
CA PRO A 104 25.99 -12.29 2.21
C PRO A 104 26.43 -13.44 3.14
N PRO A 105 25.50 -14.12 3.86
CA PRO A 105 25.81 -15.32 4.65
C PRO A 105 26.41 -16.44 3.78
N GLN A 106 27.32 -17.23 4.34
CA GLN A 106 27.95 -18.33 3.60
C GLN A 106 26.92 -19.34 3.12
N GLY A 107 26.98 -19.71 1.83
CA GLY A 107 26.11 -20.73 1.22
C GLY A 107 24.83 -20.20 0.58
N ILE A 108 24.56 -18.89 0.61
CA ILE A 108 23.44 -18.28 -0.13
C ILE A 108 23.94 -17.78 -1.49
N GLU A 109 23.40 -18.34 -2.58
CA GLU A 109 23.62 -17.81 -3.92
C GLU A 109 22.87 -16.48 -4.09
N VAL A 110 23.61 -15.39 -4.31
CA VAL A 110 23.03 -14.06 -4.51
C VAL A 110 22.52 -13.93 -5.94
N LEU A 111 21.29 -13.42 -6.08
CA LEU A 111 20.73 -13.08 -7.39
C LEU A 111 21.57 -11.99 -8.07
N ASN A 112 21.93 -12.21 -9.34
CA ASN A 112 22.64 -11.21 -10.14
C ASN A 112 21.79 -9.93 -10.24
N PRO A 113 22.29 -8.77 -9.76
CA PRO A 113 21.54 -7.51 -9.79
C PRO A 113 21.14 -7.07 -11.20
N TRP A 114 21.93 -7.43 -12.22
CA TRP A 114 21.72 -7.06 -13.61
C TRP A 114 20.70 -7.92 -14.36
N GLY A 115 20.21 -9.00 -13.73
CA GLY A 115 19.18 -9.86 -14.31
C GLY A 115 17.77 -9.34 -14.01
N ILE A 116 16.99 -10.16 -13.33
CA ILE A 116 15.60 -9.87 -12.96
C ILE A 116 15.45 -8.58 -12.13
N PRO A 117 16.30 -8.28 -11.12
CA PRO A 117 16.14 -7.08 -10.33
C PRO A 117 16.27 -5.79 -11.15
N PHE A 118 17.23 -5.74 -12.09
CA PHE A 118 17.39 -4.60 -13.00
C PHE A 118 16.22 -4.46 -13.98
N LEU A 119 15.72 -5.58 -14.53
CA LEU A 119 14.54 -5.56 -15.39
C LEU A 119 13.32 -5.00 -14.66
N ASN A 120 13.09 -5.40 -13.41
CA ASN A 120 12.01 -4.85 -12.58
C ASN A 120 12.17 -3.34 -12.37
N THR A 121 13.39 -2.87 -12.11
CA THR A 121 13.69 -1.44 -12.00
C THR A 121 13.34 -0.70 -13.30
N LEU A 122 13.68 -1.26 -14.46
CA LEU A 122 13.34 -0.65 -15.75
C LEU A 122 11.82 -0.60 -15.97
N ILE A 123 11.10 -1.70 -15.71
CA ILE A 123 9.63 -1.76 -15.84
C ILE A 123 8.95 -0.74 -14.91
N LEU A 124 9.44 -0.63 -13.67
CA LEU A 124 8.91 0.31 -12.69
C LEU A 124 9.14 1.77 -13.12
N LEU A 125 10.34 2.12 -13.57
CA LEU A 125 10.64 3.47 -14.07
C LEU A 125 9.81 3.82 -15.33
N LEU A 126 9.69 2.89 -16.26
CA LEU A 126 8.90 3.09 -17.49
C LEU A 126 7.41 3.25 -17.19
N SER A 127 6.87 2.47 -16.25
CA SER A 127 5.47 2.63 -15.81
C SER A 127 5.25 3.94 -15.04
N GLY A 128 6.23 4.42 -14.26
CA GLY A 128 6.19 5.76 -13.64
C GLY A 128 6.16 6.89 -14.67
N ALA A 129 6.98 6.79 -15.73
CA ALA A 129 6.93 7.72 -16.86
C ALA A 129 5.58 7.69 -17.60
N ALA A 130 4.99 6.50 -17.79
CA ALA A 130 3.65 6.36 -18.36
C ALA A 130 2.57 7.03 -17.49
N VAL A 131 2.66 6.92 -16.15
CA VAL A 131 1.74 7.63 -15.22
C VAL A 131 1.91 9.14 -15.31
N THR A 132 3.15 9.64 -15.43
CA THR A 132 3.41 11.07 -15.66
C THR A 132 2.72 11.54 -16.95
N TRP A 133 2.87 10.76 -18.03
CA TRP A 133 2.24 11.10 -19.31
C TRP A 133 0.71 11.08 -19.23
N ALA A 134 0.12 10.08 -18.57
CA ALA A 134 -1.32 10.02 -18.32
C ALA A 134 -1.81 11.20 -17.46
N HIS A 135 -1.01 11.66 -16.48
CA HIS A 135 -1.33 12.84 -15.68
C HIS A 135 -1.42 14.10 -16.55
N TYR A 136 -0.44 14.32 -17.41
CA TYR A 136 -0.43 15.45 -18.33
C TYR A 136 -1.62 15.41 -19.31
N ALA A 137 -1.99 14.22 -19.79
CA ALA A 137 -3.15 14.04 -20.64
C ALA A 137 -4.47 14.39 -19.92
N ILE A 138 -4.60 14.03 -18.64
CA ILE A 138 -5.79 14.36 -17.83
C ILE A 138 -5.84 15.86 -17.50
N LEU A 139 -4.70 16.47 -17.16
CA LEU A 139 -4.59 17.92 -16.89
C LEU A 139 -5.00 18.77 -18.10
N ALA A 140 -4.85 18.25 -19.32
CA ALA A 140 -5.29 18.93 -20.53
C ALA A 140 -6.83 19.00 -20.67
N GLY A 141 -7.59 18.17 -19.95
CA GLY A 141 -9.05 18.04 -20.09
C GLY A 141 -9.87 18.19 -18.80
N SER A 142 -9.25 18.12 -17.60
CA SER A 142 -9.93 18.23 -16.30
C SER A 142 -9.07 18.94 -15.26
N LEU A 143 -9.74 19.71 -14.38
CA LEU A 143 -9.12 20.37 -13.23
C LEU A 143 -9.32 19.60 -11.91
N HIS A 144 -10.16 18.57 -11.89
CA HIS A 144 -10.52 17.84 -10.68
C HIS A 144 -10.38 16.31 -10.86
N HIS A 145 -9.25 15.76 -10.44
CA HIS A 145 -8.87 14.34 -10.61
C HIS A 145 -8.04 13.82 -9.43
N PHE A 146 -8.46 14.14 -8.20
CA PHE A 146 -7.73 13.78 -6.98
C PHE A 146 -7.43 12.28 -6.86
N GLY A 147 -8.35 11.40 -7.23
CA GLY A 147 -8.13 9.95 -7.20
C GLY A 147 -6.94 9.51 -8.06
N PHE A 148 -6.77 10.13 -9.24
CA PHE A 148 -5.61 9.89 -10.09
C PHE A 148 -4.33 10.46 -9.47
N GLU A 149 -4.38 11.65 -8.86
CA GLU A 149 -3.22 12.23 -8.17
C GLU A 149 -2.75 11.39 -6.98
N ALA A 150 -3.69 10.86 -6.19
CA ALA A 150 -3.39 9.97 -5.07
C ALA A 150 -2.76 8.65 -5.57
N ALA A 151 -3.31 8.06 -6.64
CA ALA A 151 -2.74 6.88 -7.28
C ALA A 151 -1.32 7.13 -7.82
N ALA A 152 -1.09 8.28 -8.46
CA ALA A 152 0.24 8.67 -8.94
C ALA A 152 1.23 8.85 -7.78
N ARG A 153 0.85 9.54 -6.69
CA ARG A 153 1.70 9.70 -5.50
C ARG A 153 2.04 8.36 -4.84
N TYR A 154 1.06 7.46 -4.72
CA TYR A 154 1.30 6.11 -4.23
C TYR A 154 2.28 5.37 -5.15
N ARG A 155 2.07 5.43 -6.47
CA ARG A 155 2.94 4.80 -7.46
C ARG A 155 4.38 5.28 -7.36
N TYR A 156 4.62 6.60 -7.27
CA TYR A 156 5.97 7.14 -7.11
C TYR A 156 6.60 6.75 -5.76
N SER A 157 5.79 6.65 -4.70
CA SER A 157 6.28 6.17 -3.41
C SER A 157 6.76 4.71 -3.50
N VAL A 158 6.01 3.86 -4.23
CA VAL A 158 6.41 2.48 -4.52
C VAL A 158 7.70 2.42 -5.34
N ASP A 159 7.87 3.30 -6.33
CA ASP A 159 9.13 3.39 -7.11
C ASP A 159 10.33 3.75 -6.23
N VAL A 160 10.18 4.75 -5.36
CA VAL A 160 11.25 5.17 -4.44
C VAL A 160 11.62 4.03 -3.48
N VAL A 161 10.61 3.35 -2.91
CA VAL A 161 10.83 2.20 -2.03
C VAL A 161 11.56 1.08 -2.78
N TRP A 162 11.16 0.77 -4.02
CA TRP A 162 11.82 -0.25 -4.83
C TRP A 162 13.27 0.12 -5.16
N LEU A 163 13.53 1.34 -5.63
CA LEU A 163 14.89 1.81 -5.94
C LEU A 163 15.80 1.71 -4.71
N PHE A 164 15.27 2.03 -3.54
CA PHE A 164 15.98 1.88 -2.28
C PHE A 164 16.26 0.40 -1.95
N LEU A 165 15.28 -0.50 -2.11
CA LEU A 165 15.49 -1.94 -1.94
C LEU A 165 16.49 -2.50 -2.95
N PHE A 166 16.44 -2.05 -4.21
CA PHE A 166 17.38 -2.42 -5.27
C PHE A 166 18.82 -2.04 -4.89
N ALA A 167 19.04 -0.78 -4.50
CA ALA A 167 20.35 -0.29 -4.11
C ALA A 167 20.89 -0.96 -2.83
N SER A 168 20.03 -1.16 -1.81
CA SER A 168 20.46 -1.69 -0.51
C SER A 168 20.64 -3.20 -0.50
N ILE A 169 19.70 -3.97 -1.07
CA ILE A 169 19.70 -5.44 -1.02
C ILE A 169 20.51 -6.02 -2.17
N TYR A 170 20.22 -5.62 -3.40
CA TYR A 170 20.80 -6.27 -4.58
C TYR A 170 22.18 -5.69 -4.92
N TRP A 171 22.33 -4.38 -4.86
CA TRP A 171 23.62 -3.75 -5.22
C TRP A 171 24.64 -3.76 -4.10
N TRP A 172 24.25 -3.34 -2.90
CA TRP A 172 25.14 -3.28 -1.73
C TRP A 172 25.20 -4.62 -0.99
N GLY A 173 24.06 -5.26 -0.73
CA GLY A 173 23.99 -6.52 0.01
C GLY A 173 24.54 -7.76 -0.74
N GLY A 174 24.74 -7.65 -2.06
CA GLY A 174 25.33 -8.70 -2.88
C GLY A 174 26.85 -8.61 -3.07
N LYS A 175 27.50 -7.60 -2.48
CA LYS A 175 28.97 -7.47 -2.42
C LYS A 175 29.47 -7.96 -1.07
#